data_AF-A0A378IP43-F1
#
_entry.id   AF-A0A378IP43-F1
#
_cell.length_a   1.000
_cell.length_b   1.000
_cell.length_c   1.000
_cell.angle_alpha   90.00
_cell.angle_beta   90.00
_cell.angle_gamma   90.00
#
_symmetry.space_group_name_H-M   'P 1'
#
loop_
_entity.id
_entity.type
_entity.pdbx_description
1 polymer ?
#
loop_
_entity_poly.entity_id
_entity_poly.type
_entity_poly.pdbx_seq_one_letter_code
_entity_poly.pdbx_strand_id
1 'polypeptide(L)'
;MRELLKGNIRLVITYWVFGVIPGIIYNGIGNVIEKYYFQLATTSYMEWFFYLYLIFPFIYFPLIYVAIWRSSNKYKGRRLWRWLAKLAVILGAVLLIVKAVLLANLFFRASLSDKIKMEVTQLKKGLPSKIDADTEIYAISFDNKTITYSYRLLKADKSEVDLNYFNENIKPELIKEICSDKDLSRYVKQGIIFSAIYDDKNGAELGRASVKPGDCK
;
A
#
# COMPACT_ATOMS: atom_id res chain seq x y z
N MET A 1 11.96 33.96 -1.61
CA MET A 1 12.53 32.92 -0.72
C MET A 1 13.76 33.38 0.07
N ARG A 2 14.77 34.03 -0.54
CA ARG A 2 16.03 34.41 0.12
C ARG A 2 15.85 35.25 1.40
N GLU A 3 15.02 36.30 1.34
CA GLU A 3 14.79 37.20 2.49
C GLU A 3 14.00 36.54 3.64
N LEU A 4 13.10 35.60 3.29
CA LEU A 4 12.39 34.76 4.26
C LEU A 4 13.38 33.88 5.04
N LEU A 5 14.27 33.17 4.33
CA LEU A 5 15.29 32.31 4.93
C LEU A 5 16.36 33.09 5.72
N LYS A 6 16.61 34.36 5.41
CA LYS A 6 17.47 35.23 6.24
C LYS A 6 16.78 35.68 7.54
N GLY A 7 15.48 35.43 7.69
CA GLY A 7 14.69 35.87 8.83
C GLY A 7 14.42 37.38 8.85
N ASN A 8 14.52 38.06 7.70
CA ASN A 8 14.29 39.50 7.60
C ASN A 8 12.80 39.86 7.58
N ILE A 9 11.93 38.87 7.35
CA ILE A 9 10.48 39.02 7.37
C ILE A 9 9.98 38.94 8.82
N ARG A 10 8.96 39.75 9.14
CA ARG A 10 8.35 39.84 10.48
C ARG A 10 7.87 38.47 10.96
N LEU A 11 8.09 38.17 12.24
CA LEU A 11 7.77 36.88 12.85
C LEU A 11 6.31 36.46 12.62
N VAL A 12 5.36 37.38 12.79
CA VAL A 12 3.92 37.10 12.61
C VAL A 12 3.62 36.63 11.19
N ILE A 13 4.20 37.28 10.18
CA ILE A 13 4.01 36.91 8.77
C ILE A 13 4.68 35.56 8.50
N THR A 14 5.94 35.42 8.90
CA THR A 14 6.70 34.18 8.72
C THR A 14 6.02 32.97 9.37
N TYR A 15 5.41 33.15 10.54
CA TYR A 15 4.71 32.10 11.26
C TYR A 15 3.33 31.80 10.66
N TRP A 16 2.45 32.79 10.54
CA TRP A 16 1.07 32.55 10.13
C TRP A 16 0.94 32.29 8.63
N VAL A 17 1.54 33.14 7.81
CA VAL A 17 1.37 33.09 6.34
C VAL A 17 2.16 31.96 5.72
N PHE A 18 3.37 31.69 6.22
CA PHE A 18 4.24 30.65 5.65
C PHE A 18 4.26 29.35 6.45
N GLY A 19 3.96 29.38 7.76
CA GLY A 19 3.89 28.18 8.59
C GLY A 19 2.49 27.60 8.67
N VAL A 20 1.57 28.34 9.29
CA VAL A 20 0.26 27.81 9.68
C VAL A 20 -0.70 27.66 8.51
N ILE A 21 -0.88 28.70 7.69
CA ILE A 21 -1.85 28.69 6.57
C ILE A 21 -1.54 27.56 5.57
N PRO A 22 -0.29 27.39 5.07
CA PRO A 22 0.04 26.28 4.19
C PRO A 22 -0.17 24.91 4.85
N GLY A 23 0.07 24.80 6.16
CA GLY A 23 -0.25 23.59 6.93
C GLY A 23 -1.74 23.27 6.95
N ILE A 24 -2.61 24.26 7.17
CA ILE A 24 -4.07 24.07 7.13
C ILE A 24 -4.51 23.63 5.73
N ILE A 25 -4.03 24.31 4.69
CA ILE A 25 -4.35 23.97 3.30
C ILE A 25 -3.90 22.53 2.98
N TYR A 26 -2.67 22.17 3.35
CA TYR A 26 -2.13 20.83 3.13
C TYR A 26 -2.98 19.76 3.80
N ASN A 27 -3.36 19.93 5.07
CA ASN A 27 -4.22 18.97 5.76
C ASN A 27 -5.64 18.90 5.15
N GLY A 28 -6.19 20.04 4.71
CA GLY A 28 -7.48 20.08 4.02
C GLY A 28 -7.46 19.27 2.71
N ILE A 29 -6.41 19.44 1.90
CA ILE A 29 -6.19 18.64 0.69
C ILE A 29 -6.02 17.16 1.05
N GLY A 30 -5.28 16.84 2.11
CA GLY A 30 -5.09 15.48 2.60
C GLY A 30 -6.40 14.75 2.90
N ASN A 31 -7.34 15.42 3.59
CA ASN A 31 -8.65 14.84 3.90
C ASN A 31 -9.48 14.56 2.63
N VAL A 32 -9.35 15.40 1.60
CA VAL A 32 -10.00 15.16 0.30
C VAL A 32 -9.35 13.97 -0.41
N ILE A 33 -8.02 13.90 -0.44
CA ILE A 33 -7.29 12.77 -1.03
C ILE A 33 -7.66 11.46 -0.33
N GLU A 34 -7.72 11.45 1.00
CA GLU A 34 -8.10 10.27 1.78
C GLU A 34 -9.52 9.80 1.40
N LYS A 35 -10.47 10.72 1.29
CA LYS A 35 -11.86 10.42 0.91
C LYS A 35 -11.97 9.81 -0.49
N TYR A 36 -11.16 10.26 -1.45
CA TYR A 36 -11.24 9.85 -2.86
C TYR A 36 -10.08 8.96 -3.31
N TYR A 37 -9.34 8.38 -2.37
CA TYR A 37 -8.09 7.67 -2.64
C TYR A 37 -8.24 6.60 -3.73
N PHE A 38 -9.28 5.78 -3.66
CA PHE A 38 -9.51 4.67 -4.61
C PHE A 38 -9.73 5.16 -6.06
N GLN A 39 -10.48 6.25 -6.24
CA GLN A 39 -10.72 6.83 -7.57
C GLN A 39 -9.45 7.52 -8.12
N LEU A 40 -8.68 8.19 -7.26
CA LEU A 40 -7.44 8.84 -7.64
C LEU A 40 -6.33 7.84 -7.99
N ALA A 41 -6.23 6.74 -7.24
CA ALA A 41 -5.21 5.70 -7.44
C ALA A 41 -5.44 4.85 -8.70
N THR A 42 -6.68 4.77 -9.20
CA THR A 42 -7.02 4.01 -10.41
C THR A 42 -6.98 4.87 -11.68
N THR A 43 -6.77 6.18 -11.54
CA THR A 43 -6.77 7.14 -12.64
C THR A 43 -5.32 7.48 -13.03
N SER A 44 -4.82 6.86 -14.10
CA SER A 44 -3.40 6.90 -14.51
C SER A 44 -2.78 8.30 -14.62
N TYR A 45 -3.53 9.34 -15.02
CA TYR A 45 -2.99 10.69 -15.16
C TYR A 45 -2.83 11.47 -13.84
N MET A 46 -3.42 10.99 -12.73
CA MET A 46 -3.38 11.66 -11.43
C MET A 46 -2.27 11.16 -10.49
N GLU A 47 -1.58 10.07 -10.83
CA GLU A 47 -0.59 9.44 -9.96
C GLU A 47 0.57 10.38 -9.59
N TRP A 48 1.08 11.14 -10.56
CA TRP A 48 2.22 12.04 -10.31
C TRP A 48 1.88 13.19 -9.35
N PHE A 49 0.63 13.67 -9.35
CA PHE A 49 0.17 14.68 -8.39
C PHE A 49 0.17 14.14 -6.95
N PHE A 50 -0.16 12.86 -6.77
CA PHE A 50 -0.10 12.21 -5.47
C PHE A 50 1.33 12.15 -4.93
N TYR A 51 2.30 11.76 -5.76
CA TYR A 51 3.71 11.76 -5.37
C TYR A 51 4.23 13.17 -5.04
N LEU A 52 3.82 14.17 -5.83
CA LEU A 52 4.18 15.57 -5.56
C LEU A 52 3.61 16.05 -4.22
N TYR A 53 2.34 15.76 -3.95
CA TYR A 53 1.71 16.07 -2.66
C TYR A 53 2.45 15.40 -1.49
N LEU A 54 2.83 14.13 -1.64
CA LEU A 54 3.48 13.34 -0.60
C LEU A 54 4.90 13.84 -0.27
N ILE A 55 5.66 14.32 -1.26
CA ILE A 55 7.04 14.80 -1.08
C ILE A 55 7.09 16.26 -0.60
N PHE A 56 6.13 17.09 -1.05
CA PHE A 56 6.05 18.52 -0.74
C PHE A 56 6.36 18.91 0.73
N PRO A 57 5.74 18.31 1.78
CA PRO A 57 5.95 18.76 3.15
C PRO A 57 7.38 18.54 3.65
N PHE A 58 8.08 17.53 3.14
CA PHE A 58 9.46 17.21 3.54
C PHE A 58 10.48 18.18 2.94
N ILE A 59 10.10 18.95 1.93
CA ILE A 59 10.94 20.00 1.33
C ILE A 59 10.54 21.37 1.88
N TYR A 60 9.24 21.67 1.89
CA TYR A 60 8.73 22.98 2.23
C TYR A 60 8.90 23.33 3.71
N PHE A 61 8.41 22.47 4.62
CA PHE A 61 8.37 22.80 6.04
C PHE A 61 9.75 22.96 6.69
N PRO A 62 10.80 22.18 6.35
CA PRO A 62 12.14 22.43 6.88
C PRO A 62 12.67 23.83 6.56
N LEU A 63 12.44 24.32 5.33
CA LEU A 63 12.82 25.67 4.94
C LEU A 63 12.06 26.73 5.74
N ILE A 64 10.76 26.52 5.96
CA ILE A 64 9.94 27.42 6.76
C ILE A 64 10.33 27.40 8.25
N TYR A 65 10.65 26.22 8.80
CA TYR A 65 11.16 26.10 10.16
C TYR A 65 12.45 26.88 10.36
N VAL A 66 13.39 26.82 9.40
CA VAL A 66 14.59 27.67 9.41
C VAL A 66 14.24 29.16 9.36
N ALA A 67 13.28 29.55 8.51
CA ALA A 67 12.83 30.94 8.41
C ALA A 67 12.19 31.46 9.71
N ILE A 68 11.27 30.69 10.32
CA ILE A 68 10.62 31.03 11.59
C ILE A 68 11.66 31.13 12.69
N TRP A 69 12.59 30.16 12.77
CA TRP A 69 13.65 30.17 13.77
C TRP A 69 14.52 31.44 13.67
N ARG A 70 14.99 31.77 12.47
CA ARG A 70 15.82 32.97 12.22
C ARG A 70 15.04 34.27 12.45
N SER A 71 13.78 34.34 12.04
CA SER A 71 12.91 35.49 12.31
C SER A 71 12.66 35.68 13.81
N SER A 72 12.49 34.58 14.55
CA SER A 72 12.30 34.62 16.01
C SER A 72 13.53 35.18 16.72
N ASN A 73 14.75 34.84 16.28
CA ASN A 73 15.99 35.36 16.85
C ASN A 73 16.12 36.88 16.67
N LYS A 74 15.60 37.44 15.57
CA LYS A 74 15.60 38.89 15.29
C LYS A 74 14.40 39.63 15.89
N TYR A 75 13.44 38.92 16.48
CA TYR A 75 12.22 39.52 17.00
C TYR A 75 12.50 40.35 18.26
N LYS A 76 12.25 41.66 18.21
CA LYS A 76 12.46 42.60 19.33
C LYS A 76 11.25 42.80 20.26
N GLY A 77 10.09 42.23 19.94
CA GLY A 77 8.86 42.36 20.74
C GLY A 77 8.85 41.49 22.00
N ARG A 78 7.65 41.13 22.49
CA ARG A 78 7.49 40.35 23.74
C ARG A 78 8.23 39.00 23.66
N ARG A 79 9.02 38.69 24.68
CA ARG A 79 9.84 37.46 24.74
C ARG A 79 9.01 36.18 24.59
N LEU A 80 7.76 36.18 25.07
CA LEU A 80 6.85 35.03 24.99
C LEU A 80 6.62 34.56 23.54
N TRP A 81 6.35 35.47 22.61
CA TRP A 81 6.09 35.13 21.20
C TRP A 81 7.29 34.50 20.51
N ARG A 82 8.49 34.92 20.88
CA ARG A 82 9.74 34.32 20.41
C ARG A 82 9.85 32.86 20.86
N TRP A 83 9.58 32.60 22.13
CA TRP A 83 9.66 31.26 22.70
C TRP A 83 8.60 30.32 22.12
N LEU A 84 7.34 30.78 22.02
CA LEU A 84 6.26 30.01 21.43
C LEU A 84 6.57 29.62 19.97
N ALA A 85 7.09 30.55 19.17
CA ALA A 85 7.46 30.25 17.79
C ALA A 85 8.56 29.17 17.70
N LYS A 86 9.56 29.21 18.57
CA LYS A 86 10.62 28.19 18.61
C LYS A 86 10.09 26.83 19.07
N LEU A 87 9.24 26.81 20.07
CA LEU A 87 8.61 25.58 20.56
C LEU A 87 7.73 24.95 19.46
N ALA A 88 6.94 25.75 18.75
CA ALA A 88 6.14 25.28 17.61
C ALA A 88 7.02 24.69 16.49
N VAL A 89 8.17 25.31 16.19
CA VAL A 89 9.13 24.76 15.21
C VAL A 89 9.68 23.41 15.66
N ILE A 90 10.05 23.26 16.94
CA ILE A 90 10.57 21.99 17.47
C ILE A 90 9.50 20.90 17.37
N LEU A 91 8.27 21.17 17.84
CA LEU A 91 7.17 20.22 17.76
C LEU A 91 6.85 19.84 16.30
N GLY A 92 6.79 20.84 15.42
CA GLY A 92 6.55 20.63 14.00
C GLY A 92 7.65 19.80 13.32
N ALA A 93 8.91 20.00 13.68
CA ALA A 93 10.04 19.21 13.17
C ALA A 93 9.97 17.76 13.67
N VAL A 94 9.69 17.54 14.95
CA VAL A 94 9.51 16.20 15.52
C VAL A 94 8.39 15.46 14.81
N LEU A 95 7.21 16.08 14.65
CA LEU A 95 6.08 15.48 13.94
C LEU A 95 6.41 15.16 12.48
N LEU A 96 7.16 16.04 11.79
CA LEU A 96 7.58 15.81 10.41
C LEU A 96 8.55 14.61 10.31
N ILE A 97 9.49 14.48 11.25
CA ILE A 97 10.42 13.34 11.32
C ILE A 97 9.64 12.05 11.59
N VAL A 98 8.70 12.04 12.53
CA VAL A 98 7.85 10.87 12.80
C VAL A 98 7.11 10.45 11.53
N LYS A 99 6.50 11.40 10.80
CA LYS A 99 5.83 11.12 9.52
C LYS A 99 6.79 10.56 8.47
N ALA A 100 8.01 11.10 8.37
CA ALA A 100 9.03 10.60 7.45
C ALA A 100 9.43 9.16 7.79
N VAL A 101 9.63 8.85 9.07
CA VAL A 101 9.97 7.50 9.54
C VAL A 101 8.82 6.54 9.30
N LEU A 102 7.57 6.93 9.55
CA LEU A 102 6.40 6.10 9.25
C LEU A 102 6.30 5.81 7.75
N LEU A 103 6.48 6.83 6.91
CA LEU A 103 6.44 6.68 5.45
C LEU A 103 7.59 5.80 4.94
N ALA A 104 8.81 6.01 5.43
CA ALA A 104 9.95 5.19 5.11
C ALA A 104 9.74 3.75 5.58
N ASN A 105 9.25 3.54 6.79
CA ASN A 105 8.90 2.21 7.29
C ASN A 105 7.82 1.57 6.43
N LEU A 106 6.78 2.27 5.98
CA LEU A 106 5.80 1.72 5.05
C LEU A 106 6.47 1.34 3.73
N PHE A 107 7.36 2.17 3.20
CA PHE A 107 8.06 1.88 1.95
C PHE A 107 9.02 0.68 2.07
N PHE A 108 9.78 0.59 3.16
CA PHE A 108 10.77 -0.47 3.40
C PHE A 108 10.16 -1.75 4.00
N ARG A 109 9.06 -1.64 4.75
CA ARG A 109 8.34 -2.79 5.34
C ARG A 109 7.19 -3.29 4.50
N ALA A 110 6.68 -2.55 3.52
CA ALA A 110 5.70 -3.09 2.58
C ALA A 110 6.34 -4.22 1.79
N SER A 111 6.33 -5.39 2.42
CA SER A 111 6.86 -6.61 1.87
C SER A 111 5.95 -7.04 0.74
N LEU A 112 6.49 -7.85 -0.17
CA LEU A 112 5.67 -8.52 -1.18
C LEU A 112 4.46 -9.21 -0.52
N SER A 113 4.65 -9.81 0.65
CA SER A 113 3.61 -10.45 1.44
C SER A 113 2.50 -9.49 1.86
N ASP A 114 2.81 -8.25 2.26
CA ASP A 114 1.80 -7.27 2.66
C ASP A 114 0.97 -6.79 1.46
N LYS A 115 1.61 -6.59 0.31
CA LYS A 115 0.92 -6.25 -0.94
C LYS A 115 -0.05 -7.36 -1.36
N ILE A 116 0.43 -8.60 -1.39
CA ILE A 116 -0.39 -9.77 -1.71
C ILE A 116 -1.54 -9.95 -0.71
N LYS A 117 -1.28 -9.76 0.58
CA LYS A 117 -2.33 -9.87 1.62
C LYS A 117 -3.45 -8.85 1.40
N MET A 118 -3.12 -7.61 1.03
CA MET A 118 -4.12 -6.60 0.72
C MET A 118 -4.92 -6.98 -0.53
N GLU A 119 -4.27 -7.45 -1.59
CA GLU A 119 -4.92 -7.88 -2.82
C GLU A 119 -5.87 -9.06 -2.59
N VAL A 120 -5.41 -10.10 -1.88
CA VAL A 120 -6.23 -11.25 -1.46
C VAL A 120 -7.42 -10.81 -0.61
N THR A 121 -7.23 -9.82 0.26
CA THR A 121 -8.34 -9.27 1.07
C THR A 121 -9.41 -8.57 0.22
N GLN A 122 -9.03 -7.96 -0.90
CA GLN A 122 -10.00 -7.37 -1.83
C GLN A 122 -10.71 -8.45 -2.64
N LEU A 123 -9.97 -9.42 -3.19
CA LEU A 123 -10.55 -10.54 -3.95
C LEU A 123 -11.56 -11.33 -3.11
N LYS A 124 -11.26 -11.56 -1.82
CA LYS A 124 -12.17 -12.21 -0.87
C LYS A 124 -13.57 -11.59 -0.81
N LYS A 125 -13.71 -10.28 -1.04
CA LYS A 125 -15.01 -9.59 -0.97
C LYS A 125 -15.96 -9.98 -2.10
N GLY A 126 -15.42 -10.48 -3.22
CA GLY A 126 -16.19 -10.96 -4.35
C GLY A 126 -16.50 -12.45 -4.32
N LEU A 127 -16.17 -13.16 -3.23
CA LEU A 127 -16.38 -14.60 -3.12
C LEU A 127 -17.74 -14.94 -2.47
N PRO A 128 -18.34 -16.10 -2.80
CA PRO A 128 -17.91 -17.03 -3.86
C PRO A 128 -18.12 -16.46 -5.26
N SER A 129 -17.27 -16.85 -6.22
CA SER A 129 -17.36 -16.43 -7.62
C SER A 129 -17.21 -17.63 -8.55
N LYS A 130 -18.11 -17.76 -9.53
CA LYS A 130 -17.98 -18.74 -10.61
C LYS A 130 -16.86 -18.30 -11.55
N ILE A 131 -15.96 -19.22 -11.87
CA ILE A 131 -14.92 -19.01 -12.89
C ILE A 131 -15.31 -19.61 -14.24
N ASP A 132 -16.17 -20.63 -14.21
CA ASP A 132 -16.77 -21.25 -15.37
C ASP A 132 -18.14 -21.85 -15.02
N ALA A 133 -18.71 -22.68 -15.91
CA ALA A 133 -20.03 -23.28 -15.72
C ALA A 133 -20.08 -24.32 -14.57
N ASP A 134 -18.95 -24.97 -14.28
CA ASP A 134 -18.84 -26.16 -13.46
C ASP A 134 -17.95 -25.95 -12.22
N THR A 135 -17.27 -24.80 -12.11
CA THR A 135 -16.31 -24.48 -11.04
C THR A 135 -16.57 -23.11 -10.43
N GLU A 136 -16.59 -23.06 -9.10
CA GLU A 136 -16.56 -21.82 -8.32
C GLU A 136 -15.30 -21.71 -7.47
N ILE A 137 -14.77 -20.51 -7.32
CA ILE A 137 -13.85 -20.18 -6.23
C ILE A 137 -14.71 -19.76 -5.05
N TYR A 138 -14.60 -20.48 -3.94
CA TYR A 138 -15.37 -20.15 -2.73
C TYR A 138 -14.50 -19.54 -1.63
N ALA A 139 -13.19 -19.77 -1.65
CA ALA A 139 -12.25 -19.16 -0.71
C ALA A 139 -10.91 -18.88 -1.35
N ILE A 140 -10.27 -17.80 -0.89
CA ILE A 140 -8.88 -17.48 -1.20
C ILE A 140 -8.21 -17.16 0.14
N SER A 141 -6.98 -17.60 0.39
CA SER A 141 -6.22 -17.23 1.59
C SER A 141 -4.77 -16.95 1.27
N PHE A 142 -4.13 -16.15 2.13
CA PHE A 142 -2.69 -15.94 2.07
C PHE A 142 -2.09 -16.14 3.46
N ASP A 143 -1.31 -17.20 3.61
CA ASP A 143 -0.58 -17.51 4.84
C ASP A 143 0.79 -18.09 4.50
N ASN A 144 1.82 -17.76 5.30
CA ASN A 144 3.18 -18.28 5.14
C ASN A 144 3.70 -18.27 3.68
N LYS A 145 3.53 -17.13 2.97
CA LYS A 145 3.89 -16.93 1.55
C LYS A 145 3.14 -17.82 0.56
N THR A 146 2.08 -18.49 0.98
CA THR A 146 1.25 -19.35 0.12
C THR A 146 -0.09 -18.67 -0.13
N ILE A 147 -0.40 -18.42 -1.40
CA ILE A 147 -1.74 -18.05 -1.84
C ILE A 147 -2.49 -19.35 -2.13
N THR A 148 -3.56 -19.61 -1.40
CA THR A 148 -4.41 -20.79 -1.59
C THR A 148 -5.72 -20.37 -2.22
N TYR A 149 -6.03 -20.92 -3.38
CA TYR A 149 -7.33 -20.84 -4.02
C TYR A 149 -8.09 -22.14 -3.76
N SER A 150 -9.26 -22.03 -3.15
CA SER A 150 -10.15 -23.16 -2.90
C SER A 150 -11.30 -23.14 -3.89
N TYR A 151 -11.33 -24.17 -4.73
CA TYR A 151 -12.30 -24.38 -5.79
C TYR A 151 -13.30 -25.44 -5.38
N ARG A 152 -14.55 -25.28 -5.81
CA ARG A 152 -15.59 -26.29 -5.73
C ARG A 152 -16.07 -26.66 -7.12
N LEU A 153 -16.01 -27.94 -7.46
CA LEU A 153 -16.60 -28.49 -8.68
C LEU A 153 -18.08 -28.78 -8.43
N LEU A 154 -18.95 -27.98 -9.03
CA LEU A 154 -20.40 -27.95 -8.77
C LEU A 154 -21.12 -29.24 -9.19
N LYS A 155 -20.57 -29.97 -10.15
CA LYS A 155 -21.17 -31.20 -10.70
C LYS A 155 -20.43 -32.47 -10.32
N ALA A 156 -19.20 -32.38 -9.80
CA ALA A 156 -18.39 -33.54 -9.49
C ALA A 156 -18.73 -34.09 -8.10
N ASP A 157 -18.75 -35.41 -7.98
CA ASP A 157 -18.77 -36.14 -6.72
C ASP A 157 -17.46 -36.91 -6.58
N LYS A 158 -16.84 -36.89 -5.40
CA LYS A 158 -15.57 -37.59 -5.18
C LYS A 158 -15.64 -39.08 -5.49
N SER A 159 -16.81 -39.71 -5.33
CA SER A 159 -17.00 -41.13 -5.66
C SER A 159 -16.92 -41.44 -7.17
N GLU A 160 -17.04 -40.42 -8.01
CA GLU A 160 -17.09 -40.53 -9.48
C GLU A 160 -15.81 -39.99 -10.16
N VAL A 161 -14.89 -39.39 -9.39
CA VAL A 161 -13.67 -38.75 -9.91
C VAL A 161 -12.45 -39.65 -9.75
N ASP A 162 -11.71 -39.88 -10.83
CA ASP A 162 -10.38 -40.51 -10.78
C ASP A 162 -9.35 -39.52 -10.21
N LEU A 163 -8.98 -39.74 -8.94
CA LEU A 163 -8.03 -38.91 -8.22
C LEU A 163 -6.60 -38.99 -8.78
N ASN A 164 -6.24 -40.09 -9.47
CA ASN A 164 -4.92 -40.23 -10.08
C ASN A 164 -4.84 -39.35 -11.33
N TYR A 165 -5.87 -39.39 -12.18
CA TYR A 165 -6.00 -38.51 -13.34
C TYR A 165 -5.97 -37.03 -12.92
N PHE A 166 -6.68 -36.69 -11.84
CA PHE A 166 -6.70 -35.32 -11.31
C PHE A 166 -5.28 -34.83 -10.96
N ASN A 167 -4.50 -35.62 -10.23
CA ASN A 167 -3.16 -35.23 -9.79
C ASN A 167 -2.15 -35.13 -10.94
N GLU A 168 -2.27 -35.98 -11.96
CA GLU A 168 -1.37 -36.01 -13.10
C GLU A 168 -1.57 -34.83 -14.06
N ASN A 169 -2.80 -34.33 -14.20
CA ASN A 169 -3.14 -33.32 -15.22
C ASN A 169 -3.26 -31.89 -14.68
N ILE A 170 -3.74 -31.69 -13.45
CA ILE A 170 -3.99 -30.35 -12.90
C ILE A 170 -2.69 -29.61 -12.58
N LYS A 171 -1.67 -30.31 -12.07
CA LYS A 171 -0.40 -29.66 -11.70
C LYS A 171 0.35 -29.10 -12.93
N PRO A 172 0.54 -29.83 -14.04
CA PRO A 172 1.14 -29.28 -15.25
C PRO A 172 0.40 -28.07 -15.83
N GLU A 173 -0.92 -28.08 -15.84
CA GLU A 173 -1.73 -26.94 -16.30
C GLU A 173 -1.53 -25.71 -15.41
N LEU A 174 -1.58 -25.91 -14.09
CA LEU A 174 -1.35 -24.82 -13.13
C LEU A 174 0.06 -24.22 -13.26
N ILE A 175 1.08 -25.05 -13.46
CA ILE A 175 2.45 -24.57 -13.75
C ILE A 175 2.46 -23.75 -15.03
N LYS A 176 1.84 -24.24 -16.11
CA LYS A 176 1.79 -23.56 -17.40
C LYS A 176 1.13 -22.19 -17.27
N GLU A 177 -0.04 -22.09 -16.64
CA GLU A 177 -0.76 -20.82 -16.48
C GLU A 177 0.05 -19.81 -15.64
N ILE A 178 0.53 -20.23 -14.47
CA ILE A 178 1.22 -19.35 -13.53
C ILE A 178 2.59 -18.92 -14.06
N CYS A 179 3.33 -19.83 -14.69
CA CYS A 179 4.67 -19.51 -15.18
C CYS A 179 4.65 -18.76 -16.52
N SER A 180 3.57 -18.84 -17.31
CA SER A 180 3.40 -18.06 -18.53
C SER A 180 2.98 -16.62 -18.25
N ASP A 181 2.29 -16.38 -17.14
CA ASP A 181 1.97 -15.02 -16.70
C ASP A 181 3.21 -14.34 -16.10
N LYS A 182 3.57 -13.16 -16.62
CA LYS A 182 4.79 -12.45 -16.24
C LYS A 182 4.79 -11.99 -14.78
N ASP A 183 3.64 -11.58 -14.26
CA ASP A 183 3.52 -11.05 -12.90
C ASP A 183 3.44 -12.20 -11.89
N LEU A 184 2.67 -13.25 -12.18
CA LEU A 184 2.60 -14.45 -11.33
C LEU A 184 3.95 -15.18 -11.28
N SER A 185 4.62 -15.35 -12.42
CA SER A 185 5.97 -15.94 -12.51
C SER A 185 7.00 -15.15 -11.68
N ARG A 186 6.90 -13.81 -11.65
CA ARG A 186 7.73 -12.97 -10.80
C ARG A 186 7.47 -13.23 -9.32
N TYR A 187 6.21 -13.37 -8.90
CA TYR A 187 5.89 -13.67 -7.50
C TYR A 187 6.43 -15.05 -7.08
N VAL A 188 6.31 -16.06 -7.94
CA VAL A 188 6.90 -17.38 -7.69
C VAL A 188 8.43 -17.28 -7.50
N LYS A 189 9.11 -16.54 -8.38
CA LYS A 189 10.57 -16.30 -8.28
C LYS A 189 10.97 -15.54 -7.00
N GLN A 190 10.06 -14.75 -6.43
CA GLN A 190 10.26 -14.02 -5.17
C GLN A 190 9.90 -14.84 -3.92
N GLY A 191 9.59 -16.14 -4.08
CA GLY A 191 9.35 -17.06 -2.98
C GLY A 191 7.88 -17.24 -2.60
N ILE A 192 6.94 -16.76 -3.42
CA ILE A 192 5.50 -17.00 -3.24
C ILE A 192 5.14 -18.37 -3.80
N ILE A 193 4.24 -19.07 -3.11
CA ILE A 193 3.70 -20.36 -3.53
C ILE A 193 2.24 -20.15 -3.92
N PHE A 194 1.84 -20.67 -5.07
CA PHE A 194 0.43 -20.74 -5.45
C PHE A 194 -0.06 -22.16 -5.21
N SER A 195 -1.15 -22.32 -4.47
CA SER A 195 -1.77 -23.60 -4.19
C SER A 195 -3.23 -23.57 -4.62
N ALA A 196 -3.65 -24.58 -5.37
CA ALA A 196 -5.04 -24.81 -5.74
C ALA A 196 -5.53 -26.06 -5.01
N ILE A 197 -6.62 -25.92 -4.26
CA ILE A 197 -7.35 -27.04 -3.62
C ILE A 197 -8.67 -27.16 -4.34
N TYR A 198 -9.02 -28.38 -4.75
CA TYR A 198 -10.28 -28.65 -5.42
C TYR A 198 -11.11 -29.60 -4.58
N ASP A 199 -12.32 -29.17 -4.28
CA ASP A 199 -13.30 -29.93 -3.53
C ASP A 199 -14.46 -30.32 -4.45
N ASP A 200 -15.11 -31.43 -4.14
CA ASP A 200 -16.33 -31.86 -4.81
C ASP A 200 -17.54 -31.00 -4.38
N LYS A 201 -18.71 -31.26 -4.99
CA LYS A 201 -19.95 -30.54 -4.66
C LYS A 201 -20.37 -30.64 -3.18
N ASN A 202 -19.90 -31.66 -2.46
CA ASN A 202 -20.18 -31.93 -1.06
C ASN A 202 -19.10 -31.35 -0.11
N GLY A 203 -18.02 -30.78 -0.65
CA GLY A 203 -16.91 -30.23 0.11
C GLY A 203 -15.80 -31.25 0.47
N ALA A 204 -15.79 -32.43 -0.15
CA ALA A 204 -14.72 -33.39 0.01
C ALA A 204 -13.53 -33.07 -0.91
N GLU A 205 -12.31 -32.98 -0.36
CA GLU A 205 -11.10 -32.69 -1.13
C GLU A 205 -10.85 -33.79 -2.19
N LEU A 206 -10.79 -33.36 -3.46
CA LEU A 206 -10.43 -34.17 -4.63
C LEU A 206 -8.92 -34.17 -4.82
N GLY A 207 -8.26 -33.04 -4.59
CA GLY A 207 -6.82 -32.96 -4.64
C GLY A 207 -6.28 -31.55 -4.55
N ARG A 208 -4.95 -31.48 -4.54
CA ARG A 208 -4.20 -30.24 -4.38
C ARG A 208 -2.99 -30.19 -5.31
N ALA A 209 -2.87 -29.08 -6.02
CA ALA A 209 -1.66 -28.75 -6.77
C ALA A 209 -1.00 -27.49 -6.19
N SER A 210 0.32 -27.39 -6.33
CA SER A 210 1.06 -26.19 -5.93
C SER A 210 2.20 -25.90 -6.88
N VAL A 211 2.41 -24.61 -7.18
CA VAL A 211 3.55 -24.08 -7.92
C VAL A 211 4.48 -23.37 -6.95
N LYS A 212 5.73 -23.84 -6.88
CA LYS A 212 6.77 -23.43 -5.94
C LYS A 212 7.94 -22.76 -6.67
N PRO A 213 8.81 -22.03 -5.94
CA PRO A 213 10.06 -21.54 -6.49
C PRO A 213 10.88 -22.69 -7.10
N GLY A 214 11.16 -22.61 -8.41
CA GLY A 214 11.84 -23.66 -9.17
C GLY A 214 10.96 -24.40 -10.19
N ASP A 215 9.63 -24.32 -10.07
CA ASP A 215 8.70 -24.87 -11.07
C ASP A 215 8.65 -23.98 -12.33
N CYS A 216 8.81 -22.65 -12.16
CA CYS A 216 8.96 -21.70 -13.26
C CYS A 216 10.44 -21.56 -13.64
N LYS A 217 10.84 -22.19 -14.74
CA LYS A 217 12.21 -22.08 -15.32
C LYS A 217 12.35 -20.83 -16.17
#